data_AF-A0A973FMH1-F1
#
_entry.id   AF-A0A973FMH1-F1
#
_cell.length_a   1.000
_cell.length_b   1.000
_cell.length_c   1.000
_cell.angle_alpha   90.00
_cell.angle_beta   90.00
_cell.angle_gamma   90.00
#
_symmetry.space_group_name_H-M   'P 1'
#
loop_
_entity.id
_entity.type
_entity.pdbx_description
1 polymer ?
#
loop_
_entity_poly.entity_id
_entity_poly.type
_entity_poly.pdbx_seq_one_letter_code
_entity_poly.pdbx_strand_id
1 'polypeptide(L)'
;SRLPEALQSRVQQIRVNVAGDSAQMAARSLGEAESVFAATGSWKPGRDADILYLGKNGDSAASAIESSFDTVTGRVLRNADNDPILKKFAGEVPKKLSAGSLAVCTTELPNYGYRNLHDAYKKAKDALARGDSKDDVVRMFRDEIRNAMTNNVKAHFAAASNPDYYGGATGQEWFRKTYLDDPGRTRVFAQDADGQWTLRQGGIKALPDEIVERIGFGGLGGGQVKFTKIASDYSLFFSHMHGGPSDNAKYAMRVWKDMGLNAIQDLTEEELKVLAAAKAVSNNPSRASQILAELGMGNVDDFNRGISNMLFRWTESQMMRDMDRIVTELASSSARSLDDIEKIMREAKGSMDLNEIVAGLNKLKSAPNGKALQEQLLEKLKTKFGDTDAGKAALRFVLKNLGLMDEGGELAGRILKMLAKMGRVNKAELEAFEAGGELSEALKGQVNRVKKELIALNAGSMVSLDETLDLERLMEDWRRSQPGAVLQSPDDELRKLLKEMREAPEGDLKKIGWVDEEIAIQ
;
A
#
# COMPACT_ATOMS: atom_id res chain seq x y z
N SER A 1 13.52 16.89 -33.15
CA SER A 1 14.89 16.33 -33.19
C SER A 1 15.36 16.03 -31.77
N ARG A 2 16.12 14.96 -31.51
CA ARG A 2 16.70 14.70 -30.19
C ARG A 2 17.82 15.73 -29.92
N LEU A 3 17.96 16.18 -28.68
CA LEU A 3 19.05 17.09 -28.27
C LEU A 3 20.42 16.45 -28.55
N PRO A 4 21.49 17.22 -28.83
CA PRO A 4 22.86 16.71 -28.85
C PRO A 4 23.23 15.98 -27.56
N GLU A 5 24.03 14.91 -27.66
CA GLU A 5 24.39 14.04 -26.52
C GLU A 5 25.03 14.81 -25.36
N ALA A 6 25.95 15.75 -25.64
CA ALA A 6 26.56 16.59 -24.62
C ALA A 6 25.53 17.41 -23.82
N LEU A 7 24.47 17.91 -24.48
CA LEU A 7 23.39 18.63 -23.79
C LEU A 7 22.50 17.67 -23.00
N GLN A 8 22.24 16.46 -23.52
CA GLN A 8 21.50 15.45 -22.77
C GLN A 8 22.23 15.06 -21.48
N SER A 9 23.55 14.85 -21.54
CA SER A 9 24.38 14.53 -20.37
C SER A 9 24.41 15.67 -19.36
N ARG A 10 24.53 16.93 -19.82
CA ARG A 10 24.48 18.10 -18.93
C ARG A 10 23.12 18.25 -18.23
N VAL A 11 22.02 18.06 -18.96
CA VAL A 11 20.67 18.11 -18.38
C VAL A 11 20.48 16.99 -17.36
N GLN A 12 20.92 15.77 -17.70
CA GLN A 12 20.88 14.64 -16.76
C GLN A 12 21.65 14.93 -15.48
N GLN A 13 22.86 15.50 -15.58
CA GLN A 13 23.69 15.83 -14.42
C GLN A 13 23.01 16.86 -13.50
N ILE A 14 22.41 17.92 -14.07
CA ILE A 14 21.65 18.91 -13.29
C ILE A 14 20.49 18.25 -12.54
N ARG A 15 19.76 17.35 -13.19
CA ARG A 15 18.64 16.62 -12.56
C ARG A 15 19.10 15.77 -11.39
N VAL A 16 20.22 15.05 -11.54
CA VAL A 16 20.79 14.22 -10.47
C VAL A 16 21.28 15.10 -9.31
N ASN A 17 21.93 16.24 -9.58
CA ASN A 17 22.36 17.18 -8.55
C ASN A 17 21.17 17.73 -7.74
N VAL A 18 20.13 18.22 -8.41
CA VAL A 18 18.94 18.76 -7.74
C VAL A 18 18.27 17.71 -6.85
N ALA A 19 18.15 16.48 -7.34
CA ALA A 19 17.55 15.39 -6.57
C ALA A 19 18.42 14.95 -5.40
N GLY A 20 19.73 14.83 -5.59
CA GLY A 20 20.67 14.49 -4.52
C GLY A 20 20.67 15.53 -3.39
N ASP A 21 20.73 16.81 -3.73
CA ASP A 21 20.64 17.90 -2.75
C ASP A 21 19.29 17.91 -2.02
N SER A 22 18.21 17.62 -2.73
CA SER A 22 16.86 17.58 -2.17
C SER A 22 16.68 16.38 -1.23
N ALA A 23 17.18 15.20 -1.61
CA ALA A 23 17.20 13.99 -0.78
C ALA A 23 18.03 14.19 0.49
N GLN A 24 19.22 14.79 0.36
CA GLN A 24 20.06 15.15 1.51
C GLN A 24 19.35 16.13 2.46
N MET A 25 18.71 17.17 1.92
CA MET A 25 18.03 18.16 2.76
C MET A 25 16.77 17.59 3.43
N ALA A 26 16.02 16.75 2.73
CA ALA A 26 14.87 16.04 3.29
C ALA A 26 15.28 15.05 4.39
N ALA A 27 16.36 14.28 4.20
CA ALA A 27 16.87 13.39 5.24
C ALA A 27 17.21 14.17 6.52
N ARG A 28 17.86 15.32 6.39
CA ARG A 28 18.19 16.20 7.53
C ARG A 28 16.95 16.75 8.23
N SER A 29 15.92 17.15 7.49
CA SER A 29 14.68 17.66 8.10
C SER A 29 13.89 16.57 8.83
N LEU A 30 13.98 15.33 8.36
CA LEU A 30 13.36 14.15 8.98
C LEU A 30 14.17 13.57 10.13
N GLY A 31 15.41 14.04 10.35
CA GLY A 31 16.33 13.44 11.33
C GLY A 31 16.79 12.03 10.94
N GLU A 32 16.83 11.73 9.64
CA GLU A 32 17.22 10.42 9.10
C GLU A 32 18.54 10.47 8.34
N ALA A 33 19.15 9.30 8.15
CA ALA A 33 20.35 9.16 7.33
C ALA A 33 20.05 9.43 5.85
N GLU A 34 20.96 10.07 5.11
CA GLU A 34 20.79 10.38 3.67
C GLU A 34 20.54 9.12 2.82
N SER A 35 21.08 7.99 3.26
CA SER A 35 20.92 6.67 2.63
C SER A 35 19.49 6.10 2.65
N VAL A 36 18.54 6.76 3.32
CA VAL A 36 17.12 6.40 3.22
C VAL A 36 16.51 6.80 1.88
N PHE A 37 17.15 7.67 1.10
CA PHE A 37 16.69 8.04 -0.23
C PHE A 37 17.50 7.33 -1.32
N ALA A 38 16.79 6.65 -2.23
CA ALA A 38 17.33 5.96 -3.38
C ALA A 38 16.63 6.45 -4.66
N ALA A 39 17.08 5.97 -5.83
CA ALA A 39 16.58 6.40 -7.12
C ALA A 39 16.18 5.20 -8.00
N THR A 40 14.97 5.22 -8.56
CA THR A 40 14.50 4.24 -9.56
C THR A 40 14.15 4.94 -10.88
N GLY A 41 13.64 4.21 -11.87
CA GLY A 41 13.19 4.79 -13.16
C GLY A 41 14.33 5.14 -14.12
N SER A 42 14.09 6.05 -15.07
CA SER A 42 15.11 6.48 -16.06
C SER A 42 15.43 7.96 -15.87
N TRP A 43 16.64 8.26 -15.44
CA TRP A 43 17.08 9.65 -15.20
C TRP A 43 17.52 10.38 -16.49
N LYS A 44 17.37 9.74 -17.65
CA LYS A 44 17.59 10.37 -18.97
C LYS A 44 16.58 11.51 -19.19
N PRO A 45 16.96 12.60 -19.86
CA PRO A 45 16.05 13.71 -20.16
C PRO A 45 14.76 13.23 -20.83
N GLY A 46 13.61 13.75 -20.39
CA GLY A 46 12.28 13.39 -20.92
C GLY A 46 11.70 12.07 -20.39
N ARG A 47 12.25 11.53 -19.29
CA ARG A 47 11.75 10.37 -18.56
C ARG A 47 11.60 10.72 -17.08
N ASP A 48 10.71 10.04 -16.38
CA ASP A 48 10.41 10.30 -14.96
C ASP A 48 11.60 9.98 -14.04
N ALA A 49 11.74 10.78 -12.98
CA ALA A 49 12.84 10.71 -12.02
C ALA A 49 12.31 10.30 -10.64
N ASP A 50 12.26 9.00 -10.40
CA ASP A 50 11.61 8.43 -9.22
C ASP A 50 12.57 8.41 -8.02
N ILE A 51 12.22 9.08 -6.93
CA ILE A 51 12.97 9.06 -5.66
C ILE A 51 12.30 8.10 -4.68
N LEU A 52 12.95 6.97 -4.44
CA LEU A 52 12.53 5.93 -3.50
C LEU A 52 12.88 6.31 -2.07
N TYR A 53 11.90 6.38 -1.17
CA TYR A 53 12.12 6.63 0.27
C TYR A 53 12.02 5.34 1.08
N LEU A 54 13.07 5.05 1.84
CA LEU A 54 13.27 3.83 2.61
C LEU A 54 13.47 4.14 4.10
N GLY A 55 12.87 5.21 4.61
CA GLY A 55 12.89 5.57 6.04
C GLY A 55 11.62 5.21 6.79
N LYS A 56 11.45 5.69 8.03
CA LYS A 56 10.33 5.37 8.94
C LYS A 56 9.21 6.42 8.91
N ASN A 57 9.43 7.58 8.29
CA ASN A 57 8.55 8.74 8.28
C ASN A 57 7.90 8.97 6.91
N GLY A 58 7.26 7.94 6.36
CA GLY A 58 6.63 7.96 5.04
C GLY A 58 5.71 9.16 4.79
N ASP A 59 4.72 9.34 5.67
CA ASP A 59 3.78 10.48 5.68
C ASP A 59 4.47 11.85 5.52
N SER A 60 5.67 12.02 6.07
CA SER A 60 6.42 13.30 6.05
C SER A 60 7.46 13.37 4.93
N ALA A 61 7.88 12.23 4.37
CA ALA A 61 8.98 12.15 3.42
C ALA A 61 8.63 12.80 2.08
N ALA A 62 7.41 12.62 1.60
CA ALA A 62 6.93 13.27 0.37
C ALA A 62 7.01 14.80 0.51
N SER A 63 6.36 15.37 1.54
CA SER A 63 6.39 16.81 1.78
C SER A 63 7.78 17.36 2.05
N ALA A 64 8.64 16.59 2.74
CA ALA A 64 10.03 16.98 2.98
C ALA A 64 10.83 17.05 1.67
N ILE A 65 10.64 16.10 0.76
CA ILE A 65 11.27 16.14 -0.58
C ILE A 65 10.71 17.29 -1.41
N GLU A 66 9.39 17.49 -1.45
CA GLU A 66 8.77 18.58 -2.22
C GLU A 66 9.27 19.96 -1.76
N SER A 67 9.25 20.20 -0.44
CA SER A 67 9.79 21.43 0.15
C SER A 67 11.29 21.60 -0.14
N SER A 68 12.02 20.49 -0.14
CA SER A 68 13.44 20.51 -0.44
C SER A 68 13.74 20.83 -1.88
N PHE A 69 12.96 20.27 -2.80
CA PHE A 69 13.04 20.50 -4.24
C PHE A 69 12.78 21.96 -4.59
N ASP A 70 11.73 22.56 -4.02
CA ASP A 70 11.41 23.98 -4.17
C ASP A 70 12.59 24.87 -3.76
N THR A 71 13.24 24.53 -2.65
CA THR A 71 14.37 25.29 -2.09
C THR A 71 15.61 25.15 -2.97
N VAL A 72 15.95 23.92 -3.39
CA VAL A 72 17.14 23.64 -4.20
C VAL A 72 17.01 24.27 -5.59
N THR A 73 15.87 24.07 -6.26
CA THR A 73 15.64 24.67 -7.58
C THR A 73 15.61 26.19 -7.51
N GLY A 74 15.04 26.77 -6.45
CA GLY A 74 15.09 28.21 -6.21
C GLY A 74 16.49 28.76 -5.95
N ARG A 75 17.46 27.95 -5.50
CA ARG A 75 18.88 28.35 -5.43
C ARG A 75 19.53 28.31 -6.80
N VAL A 76 19.26 27.27 -7.60
CA VAL A 76 19.80 27.13 -8.96
C VAL A 76 19.31 28.26 -9.88
N LEU A 77 18.01 28.56 -9.82
CA LEU A 77 17.36 29.55 -10.69
C LEU A 77 17.55 30.99 -10.22
N ARG A 78 18.04 31.21 -9.00
CA ARG A 78 18.33 32.55 -8.47
C ARG A 78 19.33 33.35 -9.32
N ASN A 79 20.19 32.64 -10.06
CA ASN A 79 21.17 33.24 -11.00
C ASN A 79 20.80 32.97 -12.47
N ALA A 80 19.53 32.68 -12.78
CA ALA A 80 19.08 32.41 -14.15
C ALA A 80 19.43 33.54 -15.12
N ASP A 81 19.38 34.79 -14.65
CA ASP A 81 19.77 35.99 -15.40
C ASP A 81 21.26 36.05 -15.75
N ASN A 82 22.08 35.13 -15.24
CA ASN A 82 23.49 34.98 -15.60
C ASN A 82 23.75 33.73 -16.44
N ASP A 83 22.77 32.83 -16.63
CA ASP A 83 22.92 31.62 -17.43
C ASP A 83 22.72 31.93 -18.94
N PRO A 84 23.74 31.71 -19.79
CA PRO A 84 23.69 32.07 -21.21
C PRO A 84 22.70 31.24 -22.04
N ILE A 85 22.20 30.11 -21.51
CA ILE A 85 21.15 29.29 -22.13
C ILE A 85 19.78 29.82 -21.69
N LEU A 86 19.58 30.07 -20.40
CA LEU A 86 18.29 30.56 -19.88
C LEU A 86 17.95 31.96 -20.38
N LYS A 87 18.95 32.83 -20.64
CA LYS A 87 18.76 34.13 -21.32
C LYS A 87 18.11 34.05 -22.69
N LYS A 88 18.21 32.90 -23.37
CA LYS A 88 17.63 32.67 -24.70
C LYS A 88 16.23 32.08 -24.65
N PHE A 89 15.71 31.79 -23.46
CA PHE A 89 14.35 31.32 -23.28
C PHE A 89 13.38 32.49 -23.53
N ALA A 90 12.39 32.27 -24.41
CA ALA A 90 11.48 33.34 -24.85
C ALA A 90 10.42 33.72 -23.79
N GLY A 91 10.29 32.94 -22.71
CA GLY A 91 9.35 33.18 -21.62
C GLY A 91 10.02 33.68 -20.35
N GLU A 92 9.22 33.98 -19.33
CA GLU A 92 9.74 34.26 -17.98
C GLU A 92 10.33 32.98 -17.39
N VAL A 93 11.59 33.05 -16.96
CA VAL A 93 12.22 31.93 -16.25
C VAL A 93 11.63 31.87 -14.84
N PRO A 94 11.06 30.75 -14.40
CA PRO A 94 10.46 30.65 -13.08
C PRO A 94 11.51 30.80 -11.98
N LYS A 95 11.14 31.44 -10.86
CA LYS A 95 12.05 31.65 -9.72
C LYS A 95 12.35 30.37 -8.93
N LYS A 96 11.48 29.37 -9.04
CA LYS A 96 11.63 28.01 -8.51
C LYS A 96 10.77 27.06 -9.35
N LEU A 97 11.08 25.77 -9.32
CA LEU A 97 10.21 24.74 -9.90
C LEU A 97 9.48 24.05 -8.76
N SER A 98 8.17 23.91 -8.89
CA SER A 98 7.41 23.08 -7.95
C SER A 98 7.69 21.61 -8.23
N ALA A 99 7.61 20.78 -7.19
CA ALA A 99 7.73 19.33 -7.32
C ALA A 99 6.72 18.74 -8.31
N GLY A 100 5.57 19.38 -8.59
CA GLY A 100 4.65 18.95 -9.65
C GLY A 100 5.24 18.89 -11.06
N SER A 101 6.43 19.50 -11.28
CA SER A 101 7.20 19.39 -12.54
C SER A 101 8.22 18.24 -12.55
N LEU A 102 8.38 17.51 -11.44
CA LEU A 102 9.23 16.34 -11.31
C LEU A 102 8.42 15.22 -10.63
N ALA A 103 8.18 14.09 -11.30
CA ALA A 103 7.48 12.97 -10.69
C ALA A 103 8.31 12.37 -9.53
N VAL A 104 8.14 12.88 -8.31
CA VAL A 104 8.78 12.35 -7.09
C VAL A 104 7.93 11.19 -6.58
N CYS A 105 8.20 9.98 -7.05
CA CYS A 105 7.52 8.77 -6.57
C CYS A 105 8.16 8.26 -5.27
N THR A 106 7.68 8.71 -4.11
CA THR A 106 8.03 8.09 -2.82
C THR A 106 7.41 6.69 -2.74
N THR A 107 8.11 5.73 -2.14
CA THR A 107 7.68 4.31 -2.09
C THR A 107 8.22 3.73 -0.78
N GLU A 108 7.39 3.72 0.25
CA GLU A 108 7.83 3.63 1.67
C GLU A 108 8.29 2.23 2.12
N LEU A 109 8.05 1.19 1.32
CA LEU A 109 8.32 -0.22 1.64
C LEU A 109 7.97 -0.60 3.09
N PRO A 110 6.71 -0.39 3.55
CA PRO A 110 6.34 -0.57 4.95
C PRO A 110 6.47 -2.03 5.42
N ASN A 111 6.60 -2.31 6.71
CA ASN A 111 6.65 -3.71 7.17
C ASN A 111 5.24 -4.30 7.28
N TYR A 112 4.86 -5.25 6.42
CA TYR A 112 3.57 -5.94 6.49
C TYR A 112 3.43 -6.93 7.66
N GLY A 113 4.47 -7.15 8.46
CA GLY A 113 4.41 -7.92 9.71
C GLY A 113 4.54 -9.44 9.57
N TYR A 114 4.53 -10.00 8.35
CA TYR A 114 4.59 -11.47 8.16
C TYR A 114 5.90 -12.08 8.66
N ARG A 115 7.04 -11.41 8.43
CA ARG A 115 8.32 -11.85 8.96
C ARG A 115 8.32 -11.82 10.49
N ASN A 116 7.82 -10.73 11.08
CA ASN A 116 7.70 -10.59 12.54
C ASN A 116 6.86 -11.72 13.15
N LEU A 117 5.73 -12.05 12.51
CA LEU A 117 4.86 -13.14 12.94
C LEU A 117 5.58 -14.50 12.88
N HIS A 118 6.33 -14.77 11.81
CA HIS A 118 7.15 -15.98 11.69
C HIS A 118 8.26 -16.09 12.73
N ASP A 119 8.97 -14.99 12.95
CA ASP A 119 10.06 -14.91 13.92
C ASP A 119 9.53 -15.09 15.34
N ALA A 120 8.38 -14.48 15.66
CA ALA A 120 7.67 -14.66 16.91
C ALA A 120 7.27 -16.13 17.14
N TYR A 121 6.75 -16.80 16.10
CA TYR A 121 6.38 -18.21 16.17
C TYR A 121 7.59 -19.10 16.47
N LYS A 122 8.71 -18.88 15.75
CA LYS A 122 9.96 -19.62 16.01
C LYS A 122 10.46 -19.42 17.43
N LYS A 123 10.55 -18.17 17.88
CA LYS A 123 10.97 -17.83 19.25
C LYS A 123 10.12 -18.55 20.30
N ALA A 124 8.80 -18.61 20.09
CA ALA A 124 7.87 -19.30 20.98
C ALA A 124 8.10 -20.82 20.99
N LYS A 125 8.27 -21.46 19.82
CA LYS A 125 8.55 -22.90 19.74
C LYS A 125 9.89 -23.26 20.36
N ASP A 126 10.92 -22.45 20.15
CA ASP A 126 12.23 -22.64 20.76
C ASP A 126 12.18 -22.48 22.28
N ALA A 127 11.38 -21.54 22.79
CA ALA A 127 11.17 -21.35 24.23
C ALA A 127 10.49 -22.56 24.89
N LEU A 128 9.43 -23.08 24.26
CA LEU A 128 8.79 -24.32 24.72
C LEU A 128 9.77 -25.50 24.70
N ALA A 129 10.60 -25.61 23.66
CA ALA A 129 11.59 -26.68 23.54
C ALA A 129 12.69 -26.60 24.62
N ARG A 130 13.02 -25.40 25.10
CA ARG A 130 13.96 -25.18 26.22
C ARG A 130 13.34 -25.45 27.60
N GLY A 131 12.03 -25.69 27.68
CA GLY A 131 11.31 -25.92 28.93
C GLY A 131 10.81 -24.65 29.62
N ASP A 132 10.75 -23.52 28.91
CA ASP A 132 10.16 -22.28 29.42
C ASP A 132 8.66 -22.50 29.74
N SER A 133 8.13 -21.79 30.73
CA SER A 133 6.72 -21.90 31.15
C SER A 133 5.77 -21.65 29.98
N LYS A 134 4.85 -22.58 29.73
CA LYS A 134 3.89 -22.50 28.62
C LYS A 134 3.10 -21.18 28.66
N ASP A 135 2.64 -20.77 29.84
CA ASP A 135 1.84 -19.56 30.01
C ASP A 135 2.64 -18.30 29.71
N ASP A 136 3.90 -18.25 30.12
CA ASP A 136 4.79 -17.13 29.81
C ASP A 136 5.13 -17.06 28.32
N VAL A 137 5.39 -18.21 27.69
CA VAL A 137 5.64 -18.27 26.24
C VAL A 137 4.43 -17.82 25.44
N VAL A 138 3.22 -18.30 25.81
CA VAL A 138 1.97 -17.86 25.17
C VAL A 138 1.76 -16.36 25.34
N ARG A 139 2.01 -15.81 26.53
CA ARG A 139 1.90 -14.37 26.79
C ARG A 139 2.88 -13.55 25.96
N MET A 140 4.16 -13.93 25.93
CA MET A 140 5.18 -13.26 25.11
C MET A 140 4.86 -13.35 23.61
N PHE A 141 4.38 -14.52 23.16
CA PHE A 141 4.01 -14.71 21.77
C PHE A 141 2.84 -13.80 21.37
N ARG A 142 1.80 -13.69 22.22
CA ARG A 142 0.68 -12.76 22.00
C ARG A 142 1.14 -11.30 21.92
N ASP A 143 2.10 -10.89 22.73
CA ASP A 143 2.64 -9.53 22.67
C ASP A 143 3.39 -9.24 21.36
N GLU A 144 4.17 -10.21 20.85
CA GLU A 144 4.85 -10.09 19.55
C GLU A 144 3.87 -10.08 18.36
N ILE A 145 2.79 -10.87 18.42
CA ILE A 145 1.74 -10.87 17.40
C ILE A 145 1.00 -9.54 17.36
N ARG A 146 0.74 -8.91 18.51
CA ARG A 146 0.11 -7.58 18.57
C ARG A 146 0.88 -6.58 17.72
N ASN A 147 2.20 -6.56 17.87
CA ASN A 147 3.08 -5.70 17.08
C ASN A 147 3.04 -6.05 15.59
N ALA A 148 3.04 -7.34 15.24
CA ALA A 148 2.94 -7.77 13.85
C ALA A 148 1.62 -7.33 13.19
N MET A 149 0.48 -7.48 13.89
CA MET A 149 -0.85 -7.08 13.42
C MET A 149 -0.97 -5.56 13.24
N THR A 150 -0.47 -4.77 14.20
CA THR A 150 -0.46 -3.31 14.08
C THR A 150 0.42 -2.85 12.91
N ASN A 151 1.58 -3.47 12.71
CA ASN A 151 2.45 -3.16 11.57
C ASN A 151 1.78 -3.51 10.23
N ASN A 152 1.10 -4.67 10.14
CA ASN A 152 0.35 -5.08 8.97
C ASN A 152 -0.68 -4.03 8.53
N VAL A 153 -1.53 -3.58 9.46
CA VAL A 153 -2.54 -2.56 9.18
C VAL A 153 -1.92 -1.23 8.77
N LYS A 154 -0.88 -0.77 9.48
CA LYS A 154 -0.16 0.46 9.12
C LYS A 154 0.41 0.39 7.71
N ALA A 155 0.98 -0.74 7.34
CA ALA A 155 1.51 -0.96 6.00
C ALA A 155 0.43 -0.89 4.91
N HIS A 156 -0.78 -1.38 5.17
CA HIS A 156 -1.90 -1.22 4.26
C HIS A 156 -2.36 0.23 4.11
N PHE A 157 -2.31 1.03 5.18
CA PHE A 157 -2.65 2.46 5.09
C PHE A 157 -1.62 3.29 4.35
N ALA A 158 -0.33 3.05 4.60
CA ALA A 158 0.75 3.68 3.86
C ALA A 158 0.65 3.38 2.36
N ALA A 159 0.35 2.13 2.00
CA ALA A 159 0.13 1.72 0.63
C ALA A 159 -1.12 2.36 0.00
N ALA A 160 -2.21 2.52 0.77
CA ALA A 160 -3.46 3.09 0.26
C ALA A 160 -3.36 4.59 -0.05
N SER A 161 -2.55 5.35 0.70
CA SER A 161 -2.28 6.77 0.43
C SER A 161 -1.42 7.02 -0.81
N ASN A 162 -0.85 5.97 -1.41
CA ASN A 162 0.01 6.09 -2.58
C ASN A 162 -0.61 5.35 -3.78
N PRO A 163 -1.14 6.08 -4.78
CA PRO A 163 -1.79 5.47 -5.94
C PRO A 163 -0.83 4.57 -6.74
N ASP A 164 0.46 4.90 -6.78
CA ASP A 164 1.50 4.18 -7.53
C ASP A 164 2.08 2.97 -6.78
N TYR A 165 1.70 2.77 -5.52
CA TYR A 165 2.24 1.72 -4.68
C TYR A 165 1.46 0.40 -4.79
N TYR A 166 2.21 -0.70 -4.80
CA TYR A 166 1.67 -2.06 -4.79
C TYR A 166 1.34 -2.51 -3.37
N GLY A 167 0.06 -2.72 -3.10
CA GLY A 167 -0.39 -3.17 -1.79
C GLY A 167 -0.08 -4.66 -1.51
N GLY A 168 0.03 -4.97 -0.21
CA GLY A 168 0.17 -6.34 0.31
C GLY A 168 1.61 -6.86 0.30
N ALA A 169 1.83 -7.95 1.02
CA ALA A 169 3.16 -8.56 1.12
C ALA A 169 3.65 -9.05 -0.26
N THR A 170 2.74 -9.54 -1.11
CA THR A 170 3.07 -9.92 -2.50
C THR A 170 3.51 -8.71 -3.34
N GLY A 171 2.89 -7.54 -3.14
CA GLY A 171 3.29 -6.30 -3.79
C GLY A 171 4.72 -5.88 -3.44
N GLN A 172 5.09 -6.01 -2.18
CA GLN A 172 6.45 -5.75 -1.72
C GLN A 172 7.48 -6.76 -2.20
N GLU A 173 7.13 -8.05 -2.18
CA GLU A 173 8.01 -9.10 -2.68
C GLU A 173 8.26 -8.92 -4.19
N TRP A 174 7.23 -8.52 -4.93
CA TRP A 174 7.37 -8.13 -6.32
C TRP A 174 8.31 -6.92 -6.46
N PHE A 175 8.16 -5.88 -5.64
CA PHE A 175 9.03 -4.70 -5.68
C PHE A 175 10.49 -5.07 -5.40
N ARG A 176 10.73 -5.89 -4.37
CA ARG A 176 12.05 -6.41 -4.03
C ARG A 176 12.71 -7.06 -5.23
N LYS A 177 12.06 -8.11 -5.78
CA LYS A 177 12.59 -8.87 -6.91
C LYS A 177 12.78 -8.03 -8.17
N THR A 178 11.89 -7.05 -8.38
CA THR A 178 11.85 -6.28 -9.62
C THR A 178 12.78 -5.06 -9.60
N TYR A 179 13.06 -4.48 -8.43
CA TYR A 179 13.81 -3.22 -8.30
C TYR A 179 15.02 -3.33 -7.39
N LEU A 180 14.88 -3.94 -6.21
CA LEU A 180 15.97 -3.98 -5.23
C LEU A 180 16.97 -5.10 -5.51
N ASP A 181 16.53 -6.26 -5.99
CA ASP A 181 17.43 -7.35 -6.35
C ASP A 181 18.15 -7.11 -7.69
N ASP A 182 17.77 -6.07 -8.44
CA ASP A 182 18.40 -5.63 -9.69
C ASP A 182 19.21 -4.34 -9.48
N PRO A 183 20.56 -4.42 -9.39
CA PRO A 183 21.44 -3.26 -9.19
C PRO A 183 21.31 -2.16 -10.25
N GLY A 184 20.77 -2.49 -11.44
CA GLY A 184 20.55 -1.54 -12.53
C GLY A 184 19.26 -0.72 -12.38
N ARG A 185 18.32 -1.15 -11.52
CA ARG A 185 16.99 -0.53 -11.40
C ARG A 185 16.85 0.37 -10.19
N THR A 186 17.39 -0.04 -9.04
CA THR A 186 17.54 0.86 -7.88
C THR A 186 18.99 1.32 -7.78
N ARG A 187 19.20 2.64 -7.76
CA ARG A 187 20.49 3.30 -7.63
C ARG A 187 20.53 4.12 -6.35
N VAL A 188 21.73 4.40 -5.85
CA VAL A 188 21.94 5.24 -4.68
C VAL A 188 22.53 6.58 -5.08
N PHE A 189 22.07 7.64 -4.41
CA PHE A 189 22.70 8.95 -4.52
C PHE A 189 24.05 8.92 -3.81
N ALA A 190 25.11 9.32 -4.52
CA ALA A 190 26.44 9.43 -3.96
C ALA A 190 27.15 10.65 -4.56
N GLN A 191 28.10 11.22 -3.84
CA GLN A 191 28.98 12.23 -4.41
C GLN A 191 30.20 11.58 -5.06
N ASP A 192 30.65 12.12 -6.19
CA ASP A 192 31.95 11.78 -6.79
C ASP A 192 33.09 12.60 -6.17
N ALA A 193 34.30 12.45 -6.71
CA ALA A 193 35.49 13.14 -6.20
C ALA A 193 35.42 14.67 -6.35
N ASP A 194 34.61 15.16 -7.29
CA ASP A 194 34.41 16.59 -7.56
C ASP A 194 33.23 17.17 -6.76
N GLY A 195 32.63 16.36 -5.87
CA GLY A 195 31.47 16.73 -5.06
C GLY A 195 30.16 16.78 -5.86
N GLN A 196 30.13 16.29 -7.10
CA GLN A 196 28.90 16.21 -7.89
C GLN A 196 28.10 14.98 -7.50
N TRP A 197 26.77 15.10 -7.52
CA TRP A 197 25.92 13.94 -7.27
C TRP A 197 25.93 13.01 -8.48
N THR A 198 26.02 11.72 -8.21
CA THR A 198 25.93 10.66 -9.19
C THR A 198 24.99 9.57 -8.71
N LEU A 199 24.47 8.78 -9.65
CA LEU A 199 23.65 7.61 -9.38
C LEU A 199 24.48 6.35 -9.61
N ARG A 200 24.94 5.74 -8.52
CA ARG A 200 25.70 4.49 -8.60
C ARG A 200 24.75 3.29 -8.65
N GLN A 201 25.16 2.24 -9.35
CA GLN A 201 24.44 0.96 -9.31
C GLN A 201 24.23 0.57 -7.84
N GLY A 202 22.97 0.30 -7.51
CA GLY A 202 22.55 0.07 -6.14
C GLY A 202 22.02 -1.35 -5.99
N GLY A 203 20.77 -1.44 -5.56
CA GLY A 203 20.13 -2.68 -5.16
C GLY A 203 20.20 -2.91 -3.65
N ILE A 204 19.60 -3.99 -3.18
CA ILE A 204 19.39 -4.26 -1.75
C ILE A 204 20.70 -4.30 -0.96
N LYS A 205 21.80 -4.73 -1.59
CA LYS A 205 23.14 -4.79 -0.99
C LYS A 205 23.82 -3.44 -0.82
N ALA A 206 23.34 -2.41 -1.53
CA ALA A 206 23.86 -1.05 -1.41
C ALA A 206 23.09 -0.22 -0.38
N LEU A 207 22.02 -0.78 0.21
CA LEU A 207 21.27 -0.16 1.28
C LEU A 207 21.90 -0.51 2.64
N PRO A 208 21.83 0.39 3.65
CA PRO A 208 22.22 0.07 5.01
C PRO A 208 21.48 -1.15 5.57
N ASP A 209 22.17 -1.96 6.38
CA ASP A 209 21.60 -3.18 6.98
C ASP A 209 20.33 -2.88 7.79
N GLU A 210 20.27 -1.77 8.52
CA GLU A 210 19.07 -1.37 9.28
C GLU A 210 17.83 -1.21 8.37
N ILE A 211 18.02 -0.68 7.16
CA ILE A 211 16.94 -0.53 6.18
C ILE A 211 16.54 -1.91 5.66
N VAL A 212 17.51 -2.75 5.28
CA VAL A 212 17.25 -4.10 4.77
C VAL A 212 16.53 -4.96 5.81
N GLU A 213 16.95 -4.89 7.07
CA GLU A 213 16.31 -5.60 8.18
C GLU A 213 14.90 -5.09 8.46
N ARG A 214 14.66 -3.78 8.35
CA ARG A 214 13.33 -3.21 8.57
C ARG A 214 12.34 -3.58 7.47
N ILE A 215 12.80 -3.61 6.22
CA ILE A 215 11.92 -3.98 5.11
C ILE A 215 11.61 -5.47 5.27
N GLY A 216 10.37 -5.76 5.69
CA GLY A 216 9.88 -7.06 6.11
C GLY A 216 9.67 -8.04 4.95
N PHE A 217 10.69 -8.19 4.09
CA PHE A 217 10.68 -9.15 3.00
C PHE A 217 10.60 -10.56 3.57
N GLY A 218 9.45 -11.18 3.42
CA GLY A 218 9.23 -12.52 3.94
C GLY A 218 7.79 -12.94 3.78
N GLY A 219 7.59 -14.11 3.18
CA GLY A 219 6.34 -14.84 3.28
C GLY A 219 6.36 -15.71 4.53
N LEU A 220 5.21 -15.80 5.20
CA LEU A 220 4.92 -16.95 6.03
C LEU A 220 4.66 -18.18 5.13
N GLY A 221 4.96 -19.37 5.63
CA GLY A 221 4.62 -20.62 4.93
C GLY A 221 3.10 -20.70 4.65
N GLY A 222 2.71 -21.39 3.58
CA GLY A 222 1.29 -21.51 3.15
C GLY A 222 0.88 -20.61 1.97
N GLY A 223 1.78 -19.75 1.48
CA GLY A 223 1.52 -18.88 0.32
C GLY A 223 0.98 -17.51 0.73
N GLN A 224 1.36 -16.48 -0.03
CA GLN A 224 0.94 -15.09 0.19
C GLN A 224 -0.33 -14.77 -0.60
N VAL A 225 -1.18 -13.88 -0.07
CA VAL A 225 -2.33 -13.33 -0.79
C VAL A 225 -1.82 -12.54 -1.99
N LYS A 226 -2.31 -12.86 -3.19
CA LYS A 226 -1.91 -12.21 -4.44
C LYS A 226 -2.91 -11.15 -4.89
N PHE A 227 -4.16 -11.28 -4.45
CA PHE A 227 -5.28 -10.43 -4.87
C PHE A 227 -4.97 -8.94 -4.72
N THR A 228 -4.42 -8.47 -3.61
CA THR A 228 -4.12 -7.03 -3.40
C THR A 228 -3.16 -6.47 -4.44
N LYS A 229 -2.15 -7.26 -4.81
CA LYS A 229 -1.16 -6.90 -5.82
C LYS A 229 -1.81 -6.90 -7.21
N ILE A 230 -2.63 -7.91 -7.53
CA ILE A 230 -3.36 -7.98 -8.80
C ILE A 230 -4.37 -6.82 -8.92
N ALA A 231 -5.11 -6.51 -7.85
CA ALA A 231 -5.98 -5.35 -7.78
C ALA A 231 -5.20 -4.03 -7.96
N SER A 232 -3.96 -3.95 -7.46
CA SER A 232 -3.07 -2.83 -7.73
C SER A 232 -2.70 -2.73 -9.21
N ASP A 233 -2.33 -3.85 -9.86
CA ASP A 233 -2.08 -3.85 -11.32
C ASP A 233 -3.33 -3.51 -12.14
N TYR A 234 -4.51 -3.94 -11.71
CA TYR A 234 -5.79 -3.58 -12.32
C TYR A 234 -5.99 -2.07 -12.28
N SER A 235 -5.90 -1.44 -11.11
CA SER A 235 -6.07 0.01 -10.98
C SER A 235 -5.00 0.80 -11.73
N LEU A 236 -3.73 0.38 -11.61
CA LEU A 236 -2.61 1.03 -12.30
C LEU A 236 -2.70 0.92 -13.83
N PHE A 237 -3.27 -0.16 -14.35
CA PHE A 237 -3.53 -0.28 -15.79
C PHE A 237 -4.42 0.88 -16.27
N PHE A 238 -5.52 1.17 -15.57
CA PHE A 238 -6.39 2.28 -15.97
C PHE A 238 -5.77 3.66 -15.73
N SER A 239 -4.97 3.82 -14.67
CA SER A 239 -4.22 5.06 -14.46
C SER A 239 -3.21 5.32 -15.57
N HIS A 240 -2.63 4.28 -16.18
CA HIS A 240 -1.53 4.39 -17.14
C HIS A 240 -1.85 3.95 -18.57
N MET A 241 -3.12 3.61 -18.88
CA MET A 241 -3.50 3.06 -20.18
C MET A 241 -3.22 3.99 -21.38
N HIS A 242 -2.90 5.25 -21.11
CA HIS A 242 -2.51 6.26 -22.09
C HIS A 242 -1.03 6.17 -22.53
N GLY A 243 -0.20 5.33 -21.90
CA GLY A 243 1.22 5.12 -22.23
C GLY A 243 1.46 4.35 -23.54
N GLY A 244 0.39 3.81 -24.14
CA GLY A 244 0.43 3.05 -25.38
C GLY A 244 0.65 1.55 -25.18
N PRO A 245 0.69 0.75 -26.26
CA PRO A 245 0.57 -0.70 -26.17
C PRO A 245 1.64 -1.39 -25.32
N SER A 246 2.87 -0.90 -25.34
CA SER A 246 3.97 -1.46 -24.55
C SER A 246 3.74 -1.27 -23.04
N ASP A 247 3.32 -0.09 -22.63
CA ASP A 247 3.07 0.21 -21.22
C ASP A 247 1.83 -0.53 -20.72
N ASN A 248 0.85 -0.74 -21.60
CA ASN A 248 -0.39 -1.44 -21.28
C ASN A 248 -0.16 -2.96 -21.16
N ALA A 249 0.60 -3.54 -22.09
CA ALA A 249 0.95 -4.97 -22.08
C ALA A 249 1.69 -5.38 -20.80
N LYS A 250 2.49 -4.47 -20.22
CA LYS A 250 3.25 -4.71 -18.99
C LYS A 250 2.36 -5.12 -17.81
N TYR A 251 1.14 -4.58 -17.68
CA TYR A 251 0.21 -4.93 -16.61
C TYR A 251 -0.35 -6.34 -16.77
N ALA A 252 -0.78 -6.70 -17.98
CA ALA A 252 -1.16 -8.07 -18.30
C ALA A 252 -0.02 -9.06 -18.00
N MET A 253 1.21 -8.73 -18.40
CA MET A 253 2.36 -9.61 -18.15
C MET A 253 2.77 -9.72 -16.68
N ARG A 254 2.50 -8.68 -15.86
CA ARG A 254 2.72 -8.72 -14.41
C ARG A 254 1.74 -9.67 -13.74
N VAL A 255 0.45 -9.53 -14.02
CA VAL A 255 -0.59 -10.41 -13.45
C VAL A 255 -0.43 -11.86 -13.92
N TRP A 256 -0.12 -12.06 -15.22
CA TRP A 256 0.23 -13.37 -15.78
C TRP A 256 1.34 -14.08 -14.99
N LYS A 257 2.42 -13.36 -14.65
CA LYS A 257 3.56 -13.93 -13.88
C LYS A 257 3.15 -14.36 -12.48
N ASP A 258 2.20 -13.68 -11.86
CA ASP A 258 1.74 -14.02 -10.51
C ASP A 258 0.77 -15.21 -10.52
N MET A 259 -0.09 -15.29 -11.54
CA MET A 259 -1.09 -16.36 -11.65
C MET A 259 -0.56 -17.65 -12.30
N GLY A 260 0.48 -17.56 -13.13
CA GLY A 260 1.04 -18.69 -13.86
C GLY A 260 0.02 -19.35 -14.79
N LEU A 261 0.09 -20.68 -14.96
CA LEU A 261 -0.83 -21.42 -15.85
C LEU A 261 -2.30 -21.26 -15.46
N ASN A 262 -2.60 -20.96 -14.19
CA ASN A 262 -3.96 -20.74 -13.72
C ASN A 262 -4.60 -19.47 -14.30
N ALA A 263 -3.83 -18.60 -14.96
CA ALA A 263 -4.37 -17.46 -15.69
C ALA A 263 -4.89 -17.83 -17.08
N ILE A 264 -4.60 -19.02 -17.62
CA ILE A 264 -5.10 -19.47 -18.94
C ILE A 264 -6.49 -20.11 -18.82
N GLN A 265 -6.76 -20.79 -17.70
CA GLN A 265 -7.91 -21.68 -17.53
C GLN A 265 -9.28 -20.99 -17.75
N ASP A 266 -9.36 -19.70 -17.46
CA ASP A 266 -10.62 -18.94 -17.46
C ASP A 266 -10.72 -17.95 -18.63
N LEU A 267 -9.80 -18.03 -19.63
CA LEU A 267 -9.77 -17.10 -20.76
C LEU A 267 -10.48 -17.65 -21.99
N THR A 268 -11.24 -16.78 -22.66
CA THR A 268 -11.77 -17.01 -24.00
C THR A 268 -10.67 -17.05 -25.05
N GLU A 269 -10.94 -17.61 -26.23
CA GLU A 269 -9.98 -17.61 -27.35
C GLU A 269 -9.49 -16.19 -27.69
N GLU A 270 -10.39 -15.21 -27.66
CA GLU A 270 -10.07 -13.80 -27.90
C GLU A 270 -9.15 -13.24 -26.81
N GLU A 271 -9.38 -13.55 -25.54
CA GLU A 271 -8.50 -13.14 -24.45
C GLU A 271 -7.13 -13.83 -24.51
N LEU A 272 -7.06 -15.07 -25.00
CA LEU A 272 -5.79 -15.75 -25.26
C LEU A 272 -4.99 -15.09 -26.38
N LYS A 273 -5.66 -14.61 -27.45
CA LYS A 273 -5.02 -13.79 -28.49
C LYS A 273 -4.47 -12.49 -27.89
N VAL A 274 -5.23 -11.82 -27.02
CA VAL A 274 -4.79 -10.62 -26.29
C VAL A 274 -3.57 -10.91 -25.42
N LEU A 275 -3.56 -12.01 -24.67
CA LEU A 275 -2.41 -12.42 -23.87
C LEU A 275 -1.17 -12.68 -24.73
N ALA A 276 -1.34 -13.38 -25.86
CA ALA A 276 -0.25 -13.62 -26.82
C ALA A 276 0.31 -12.30 -27.38
N ALA A 277 -0.58 -11.36 -27.74
CA ALA A 277 -0.20 -10.02 -28.18
C ALA A 277 0.56 -9.25 -27.08
N ALA A 278 0.05 -9.24 -25.85
CA ALA A 278 0.70 -8.58 -24.72
C ALA A 278 2.10 -9.15 -24.46
N LYS A 279 2.27 -10.47 -24.55
CA LYS A 279 3.58 -11.12 -24.44
C LYS A 279 4.52 -10.71 -25.57
N ALA A 280 4.04 -10.72 -26.81
CA ALA A 280 4.84 -10.35 -27.97
C ALA A 280 5.27 -8.88 -27.93
N VAL A 281 4.35 -7.98 -27.58
CA VAL A 281 4.59 -6.55 -27.38
C VAL A 281 5.58 -6.31 -26.23
N SER A 282 5.39 -6.97 -25.08
CA SER A 282 6.30 -6.83 -23.94
C SER A 282 7.73 -7.30 -24.24
N ASN A 283 7.89 -8.26 -25.14
CA ASN A 283 9.21 -8.75 -25.57
C ASN A 283 9.85 -7.86 -26.65
N ASN A 284 9.04 -7.12 -27.41
CA ASN A 284 9.50 -6.26 -28.50
C ASN A 284 8.80 -4.89 -28.49
N PRO A 285 9.02 -4.04 -27.46
CA PRO A 285 8.30 -2.76 -27.30
C PRO A 285 8.35 -1.84 -28.53
N SER A 286 9.47 -1.81 -29.24
CA SER A 286 9.66 -0.96 -30.43
C SER A 286 8.85 -1.40 -31.65
N ARG A 287 8.33 -2.63 -31.65
CA ARG A 287 7.50 -3.19 -32.74
C ARG A 287 6.03 -3.32 -32.34
N ALA A 288 5.60 -2.70 -31.24
CA ALA A 288 4.29 -2.95 -30.66
C ALA A 288 3.13 -2.76 -31.67
N SER A 289 3.10 -1.64 -32.40
CA SER A 289 2.06 -1.39 -33.41
C SER A 289 2.08 -2.40 -34.56
N GLN A 290 3.25 -2.84 -34.99
CA GLN A 290 3.41 -3.86 -36.03
C GLN A 290 2.86 -5.21 -35.54
N ILE A 291 3.21 -5.60 -34.31
CA ILE A 291 2.76 -6.86 -33.69
C ILE A 291 1.24 -6.90 -33.57
N LEU A 292 0.62 -5.80 -33.13
CA LEU A 292 -0.84 -5.72 -33.04
C LEU A 292 -1.50 -5.89 -34.41
N ALA A 293 -0.95 -5.24 -35.46
CA ALA A 293 -1.45 -5.38 -36.83
C ALA A 293 -1.28 -6.81 -37.37
N GLU A 294 -0.13 -7.45 -37.14
CA GLU A 294 0.16 -8.83 -37.55
C GLU A 294 -0.78 -9.85 -36.86
N LEU A 295 -1.22 -9.56 -35.63
CA LEU A 295 -2.17 -10.38 -34.87
C LEU A 295 -3.64 -10.04 -35.15
N GLY A 296 -3.92 -9.17 -36.12
CA GLY A 296 -5.29 -8.80 -36.49
C GLY A 296 -6.01 -7.94 -35.45
N MET A 297 -5.30 -7.31 -34.52
CA MET A 297 -5.88 -6.37 -33.56
C MET A 297 -6.01 -5.00 -34.23
N GLY A 298 -7.25 -4.64 -34.59
CA GLY A 298 -7.58 -3.52 -35.48
C GLY A 298 -7.14 -2.15 -34.98
N ASN A 299 -6.93 -1.97 -33.68
CA ASN A 299 -6.38 -0.75 -33.07
C ASN A 299 -5.92 -1.01 -31.61
N VAL A 300 -5.33 0.02 -31.00
CA VAL A 300 -4.86 -0.02 -29.59
C VAL A 300 -6.02 -0.11 -28.60
N ASP A 301 -7.19 0.43 -28.93
CA ASP A 301 -8.36 0.41 -28.05
C ASP A 301 -8.94 -1.00 -27.88
N ASP A 302 -8.97 -1.79 -28.95
CA ASP A 302 -9.38 -3.20 -28.93
C ASP A 302 -8.41 -4.03 -28.07
N PHE A 303 -7.11 -3.76 -28.19
CA PHE A 303 -6.08 -4.38 -27.35
C PHE A 303 -6.25 -4.01 -25.87
N ASN A 304 -6.49 -2.73 -25.58
CA ASN A 304 -6.71 -2.23 -24.22
C ASN A 304 -7.99 -2.79 -23.60
N ARG A 305 -9.08 -2.86 -24.38
CA ARG A 305 -10.34 -3.49 -23.95
C ARG A 305 -10.13 -4.98 -23.65
N GLY A 306 -9.37 -5.68 -24.50
CA GLY A 306 -8.98 -7.06 -24.25
C GLY A 306 -8.21 -7.23 -22.95
N ILE A 307 -7.20 -6.38 -22.70
CA ILE A 307 -6.42 -6.41 -21.45
C ILE A 307 -7.34 -6.12 -20.26
N SER A 308 -8.20 -5.11 -20.35
CA SER A 308 -9.17 -4.76 -19.31
C SER A 308 -10.05 -5.95 -18.92
N ASN A 309 -10.63 -6.64 -19.90
CA ASN A 309 -11.48 -7.82 -19.66
C ASN A 309 -10.71 -8.97 -18.99
N MET A 310 -9.49 -9.23 -19.48
CA MET A 310 -8.61 -10.26 -18.91
C MET A 310 -8.21 -9.92 -17.46
N LEU A 311 -7.81 -8.68 -17.19
CA LEU A 311 -7.47 -8.20 -15.86
C LEU A 311 -8.67 -8.27 -14.91
N PHE A 312 -9.88 -7.94 -15.38
CA PHE A 312 -11.12 -8.10 -14.61
C PHE A 312 -11.32 -9.56 -14.16
N ARG A 313 -11.28 -10.51 -15.11
CA ARG A 313 -11.46 -11.94 -14.79
C ARG A 313 -10.40 -12.45 -13.84
N TRP A 314 -9.14 -12.09 -14.08
CA TRP A 314 -8.03 -12.49 -13.24
C TRP A 314 -8.11 -11.92 -11.82
N THR A 315 -8.55 -10.67 -11.68
CA THR A 315 -8.79 -10.03 -10.39
C THR A 315 -9.88 -10.78 -9.62
N GLU A 316 -10.99 -11.11 -10.27
CA GLU A 316 -12.06 -11.92 -9.68
C GLU A 316 -11.56 -13.32 -9.28
N SER A 317 -10.99 -14.09 -10.22
CA SER A 317 -10.53 -15.46 -9.98
C SER A 317 -9.49 -15.52 -8.86
N GLN A 318 -8.55 -14.56 -8.80
CA GLN A 318 -7.56 -14.56 -7.73
C GLN A 318 -8.17 -14.22 -6.37
N MET A 319 -9.11 -13.27 -6.30
CA MET A 319 -9.83 -12.97 -5.06
C MET A 319 -10.53 -14.21 -4.51
N MET A 320 -11.26 -14.92 -5.38
CA MET A 320 -11.98 -16.13 -4.98
C MET A 320 -11.04 -17.23 -4.48
N ARG A 321 -9.87 -17.40 -5.11
CA ARG A 321 -8.85 -18.37 -4.69
C ARG A 321 -8.20 -17.99 -3.36
N ASP A 322 -7.83 -16.73 -3.19
CA ASP A 322 -7.19 -16.28 -1.95
C ASP A 322 -8.17 -16.36 -0.78
N MET A 323 -9.42 -15.94 -0.97
CA MET A 323 -10.46 -16.09 0.06
C MET A 323 -10.73 -17.56 0.40
N ASP A 324 -10.82 -18.44 -0.59
CA ASP A 324 -11.03 -19.89 -0.38
C ASP A 324 -9.92 -20.50 0.47
N ARG A 325 -8.67 -20.14 0.17
CA ARG A 325 -7.50 -20.56 0.96
C ARG A 325 -7.61 -20.04 2.39
N ILE A 326 -7.90 -18.76 2.58
CA ILE A 326 -8.01 -18.14 3.91
C ILE A 326 -9.11 -18.80 4.74
N VAL A 327 -10.31 -18.96 4.18
CA VAL A 327 -11.46 -19.59 4.85
C VAL A 327 -11.14 -21.05 5.22
N THR A 328 -10.48 -21.80 4.33
CA THR A 328 -10.05 -23.17 4.61
C THR A 328 -9.00 -23.23 5.72
N GLU A 329 -8.02 -22.33 5.71
CA GLU A 329 -7.00 -22.22 6.76
C GLU A 329 -7.64 -21.89 8.12
N LEU A 330 -8.59 -20.95 8.17
CA LEU A 330 -9.34 -20.58 9.38
C LEU A 330 -10.28 -21.68 9.86
N ALA A 331 -10.92 -22.43 8.97
CA ALA A 331 -11.72 -23.58 9.36
C ALA A 331 -10.85 -24.66 10.01
N SER A 332 -9.65 -24.89 9.48
CA SER A 332 -8.71 -25.90 9.99
C SER A 332 -8.11 -25.57 11.36
N SER A 333 -8.04 -24.29 11.76
CA SER A 333 -7.51 -23.90 13.07
C SER A 333 -8.44 -24.27 14.24
N SER A 334 -9.69 -24.63 13.96
CA SER A 334 -10.65 -25.11 14.95
C SER A 334 -10.48 -26.59 15.34
N ALA A 335 -9.55 -27.32 14.69
CA ALA A 335 -9.33 -28.74 14.94
C ALA A 335 -8.58 -29.00 16.27
N ARG A 336 -9.02 -30.03 17.02
CA ARG A 336 -8.49 -30.42 18.35
C ARG A 336 -7.01 -30.82 18.39
N SER A 337 -6.32 -30.90 17.24
CA SER A 337 -4.95 -31.44 17.13
C SER A 337 -3.83 -30.38 17.11
N LEU A 338 -4.16 -29.09 17.06
CA LEU A 338 -3.15 -28.02 17.05
C LEU A 338 -2.77 -27.63 18.47
N ASP A 339 -1.48 -27.30 18.68
CA ASP A 339 -1.07 -26.66 19.93
C ASP A 339 -1.52 -25.17 19.96
N ASP A 340 -1.54 -24.58 21.16
CA ASP A 340 -2.05 -23.21 21.35
C ASP A 340 -1.24 -22.17 20.54
N ILE A 341 0.07 -22.39 20.35
CA ILE A 341 0.95 -21.49 19.58
C ILE A 341 0.61 -21.59 18.09
N GLU A 342 0.38 -22.79 17.56
CA GLU A 342 -0.03 -23.02 16.18
C GLU A 342 -1.42 -22.46 15.87
N LYS A 343 -2.36 -22.62 16.81
CA LYS A 343 -3.70 -22.06 16.67
C LYS A 343 -3.66 -20.53 16.60
N ILE A 344 -3.01 -19.89 17.57
CA ILE A 344 -2.86 -18.43 17.63
C ILE A 344 -2.16 -17.91 16.36
N MET A 345 -1.11 -18.60 15.90
CA MET A 345 -0.39 -18.26 14.67
C MET A 345 -1.31 -18.28 13.43
N ARG A 346 -2.10 -19.34 13.24
CA ARG A 346 -3.00 -19.46 12.09
C ARG A 346 -4.08 -18.39 12.09
N GLU A 347 -4.66 -18.08 13.24
CA GLU A 347 -5.67 -17.02 13.39
C GLU A 347 -5.09 -15.63 13.09
N ALA A 348 -3.89 -15.33 13.60
CA ALA A 348 -3.18 -14.09 13.31
C ALA A 348 -2.87 -13.95 11.82
N LYS A 349 -2.31 -14.99 11.19
CA LYS A 349 -2.05 -15.00 9.75
C LYS A 349 -3.33 -14.84 8.94
N GLY A 350 -4.40 -15.55 9.29
CA GLY A 350 -5.69 -15.42 8.61
C GLY A 350 -6.23 -13.99 8.66
N SER A 351 -6.07 -13.31 9.79
CA SER A 351 -6.46 -11.90 9.94
C SER A 351 -5.60 -10.95 9.08
N MET A 352 -4.29 -11.18 9.00
CA MET A 352 -3.40 -10.41 8.11
C MET A 352 -3.73 -10.65 6.62
N ASP A 353 -3.99 -11.90 6.25
CA ASP A 353 -4.39 -12.27 4.89
C ASP A 353 -5.74 -11.61 4.52
N LEU A 354 -6.69 -11.51 5.47
CA LEU A 354 -7.96 -10.80 5.24
C LEU A 354 -7.77 -9.28 5.09
N ASN A 355 -6.80 -8.68 5.77
CA ASN A 355 -6.44 -7.27 5.54
C ASN A 355 -5.92 -7.05 4.11
N GLU A 356 -5.22 -8.03 3.54
CA GLU A 356 -4.84 -8.00 2.12
C GLU A 356 -6.09 -7.97 1.22
N ILE A 357 -7.11 -8.80 1.51
CA ILE A 357 -8.39 -8.77 0.77
C ILE A 357 -9.06 -7.40 0.86
N VAL A 358 -9.16 -6.82 2.06
CA VAL A 358 -9.73 -5.48 2.28
C VAL A 358 -8.97 -4.42 1.49
N ALA A 359 -7.64 -4.43 1.56
CA ALA A 359 -6.79 -3.47 0.86
C ALA A 359 -6.93 -3.61 -0.66
N GLY A 360 -7.05 -4.84 -1.18
CA GLY A 360 -7.27 -5.09 -2.61
C GLY A 360 -8.60 -4.52 -3.08
N LEU A 361 -9.68 -4.80 -2.34
CA LEU A 361 -11.02 -4.28 -2.64
C LEU A 361 -11.06 -2.75 -2.62
N ASN A 362 -10.39 -2.10 -1.67
CA ASN A 362 -10.29 -0.64 -1.64
C ASN A 362 -9.43 -0.08 -2.78
N LYS A 363 -8.37 -0.78 -3.20
CA LYS A 363 -7.53 -0.34 -4.33
C LYS A 363 -8.34 -0.26 -5.62
N LEU A 364 -9.32 -1.14 -5.82
CA LEU A 364 -10.17 -1.15 -7.02
C LEU A 364 -10.98 0.14 -7.18
N LYS A 365 -11.36 0.83 -6.09
CA LYS A 365 -12.13 2.10 -6.15
C LYS A 365 -11.47 3.18 -7.02
N SER A 366 -10.15 3.13 -7.17
CA SER A 366 -9.39 4.09 -8.00
C SER A 366 -9.49 3.83 -9.51
N ALA A 367 -10.01 2.68 -9.93
CA ALA A 367 -10.23 2.35 -11.34
C ALA A 367 -11.61 2.87 -11.84
N PRO A 368 -11.77 3.12 -13.15
CA PRO A 368 -13.07 3.37 -13.75
C PRO A 368 -14.06 2.24 -13.42
N ASN A 369 -15.26 2.59 -12.96
CA ASN A 369 -16.29 1.66 -12.46
C ASN A 369 -15.82 0.75 -11.30
N GLY A 370 -14.74 1.12 -10.61
CA GLY A 370 -14.12 0.35 -9.55
C GLY A 370 -15.02 0.06 -8.35
N LYS A 371 -15.94 0.98 -8.04
CA LYS A 371 -16.95 0.79 -6.99
C LYS A 371 -17.93 -0.34 -7.36
N ALA A 372 -18.47 -0.33 -8.58
CA ALA A 372 -19.36 -1.38 -9.06
C ALA A 372 -18.67 -2.75 -9.12
N LEU A 373 -17.38 -2.77 -9.53
CA LEU A 373 -16.57 -3.98 -9.45
C LEU A 373 -16.41 -4.46 -8.01
N GLN A 374 -16.08 -3.56 -7.07
CA GLN A 374 -15.95 -3.92 -5.65
C GLN A 374 -17.25 -4.54 -5.12
N GLU A 375 -18.40 -3.93 -5.39
CA GLU A 375 -19.72 -4.42 -5.00
C GLU A 375 -20.00 -5.81 -5.61
N GLN A 376 -19.75 -5.98 -6.90
CA GLN A 376 -19.90 -7.28 -7.58
C GLN A 376 -19.00 -8.38 -6.96
N LEU A 377 -17.76 -8.04 -6.66
CA LEU A 377 -16.82 -8.96 -6.02
C LEU A 377 -17.27 -9.34 -4.61
N LEU A 378 -17.78 -8.38 -3.83
CA LEU A 378 -18.35 -8.63 -2.51
C LEU A 378 -19.55 -9.59 -2.60
N GLU A 379 -20.47 -9.37 -3.53
CA GLU A 379 -21.61 -10.27 -3.75
C GLU A 379 -21.19 -11.71 -4.11
N LYS A 380 -20.11 -11.87 -4.88
CA LYS A 380 -19.54 -13.20 -5.19
C LYS A 380 -18.92 -13.85 -3.96
N LEU A 381 -18.21 -13.10 -3.11
CA LEU A 381 -17.65 -13.61 -1.86
C LEU A 381 -18.77 -14.05 -0.92
N LYS A 382 -19.81 -13.22 -0.76
CA LYS A 382 -21.02 -13.51 0.03
C LYS A 382 -21.68 -14.80 -0.44
N THR A 383 -21.94 -14.91 -1.74
CA THR A 383 -22.57 -16.09 -2.35
C THR A 383 -21.76 -17.37 -2.12
N LYS A 384 -20.43 -17.32 -2.24
CA LYS A 384 -19.59 -18.53 -2.12
C LYS A 384 -19.31 -18.94 -0.67
N PHE A 385 -19.09 -17.98 0.22
CA PHE A 385 -18.55 -18.25 1.56
C PHE A 385 -19.55 -18.00 2.70
N GLY A 386 -20.74 -17.46 2.40
CA GLY A 386 -21.77 -17.12 3.39
C GLY A 386 -22.36 -18.31 4.16
N ASP A 387 -22.18 -19.54 3.69
CA ASP A 387 -22.83 -20.73 4.26
C ASP A 387 -21.98 -21.47 5.31
N THR A 388 -20.76 -21.01 5.61
CA THR A 388 -19.86 -21.66 6.58
C THR A 388 -19.50 -20.71 7.72
N ASP A 389 -19.30 -21.20 8.94
CA ASP A 389 -18.95 -20.35 10.08
C ASP A 389 -17.65 -19.56 9.86
N ALA A 390 -16.61 -20.24 9.34
CA ALA A 390 -15.34 -19.61 9.00
C ALA A 390 -15.51 -18.57 7.86
N GLY A 391 -16.35 -18.87 6.87
CA GLY A 391 -16.65 -17.95 5.77
C GLY A 391 -17.44 -16.72 6.23
N LYS A 392 -18.48 -16.90 7.07
CA LYS A 392 -19.22 -15.81 7.71
C LYS A 392 -18.30 -14.92 8.56
N ALA A 393 -17.41 -15.51 9.34
CA ALA A 393 -16.44 -14.76 10.15
C ALA A 393 -15.47 -13.95 9.27
N ALA A 394 -14.96 -14.55 8.21
CA ALA A 394 -14.07 -13.88 7.26
C ALA A 394 -14.78 -12.75 6.48
N LEU A 395 -16.02 -12.97 6.02
CA LEU A 395 -16.84 -11.95 5.37
C LEU A 395 -17.14 -10.78 6.30
N ARG A 396 -17.51 -11.07 7.56
CA ARG A 396 -17.73 -10.04 8.59
C ARG A 396 -16.49 -9.19 8.79
N PHE A 397 -15.30 -9.81 8.85
CA PHE A 397 -14.04 -9.08 8.95
C PHE A 397 -13.82 -8.16 7.74
N VAL A 398 -14.03 -8.66 6.52
CA VAL A 398 -13.82 -7.89 5.28
C VAL A 398 -14.75 -6.70 5.21
N LEU A 399 -16.06 -6.94 5.31
CA LEU A 399 -17.06 -5.86 5.26
C LEU A 399 -16.80 -4.83 6.37
N LYS A 400 -16.35 -5.29 7.54
CA LYS A 400 -16.06 -4.40 8.66
C LYS A 400 -14.93 -3.44 8.44
N ASN A 401 -13.82 -3.94 7.96
CA ASN A 401 -12.71 -3.08 7.67
C ASN A 401 -12.96 -2.22 6.42
N LEU A 402 -13.87 -2.61 5.52
CA LEU A 402 -14.32 -1.74 4.42
C LEU A 402 -15.19 -0.57 4.91
N GLY A 403 -16.20 -0.83 5.76
CA GLY A 403 -17.05 0.23 6.32
C GLY A 403 -16.27 1.24 7.18
N LEU A 404 -15.24 0.78 7.89
CA LEU A 404 -14.32 1.66 8.63
C LEU A 404 -13.48 2.57 7.72
N MET A 405 -13.36 2.25 6.43
CA MET A 405 -12.67 3.08 5.44
C MET A 405 -13.64 3.91 4.58
N ASP A 406 -14.94 3.90 4.87
CA ASP A 406 -15.88 4.84 4.25
C ASP A 406 -15.60 6.27 4.72
N GLU A 407 -15.86 7.28 3.89
CA GLU A 407 -15.49 8.68 4.16
C GLU A 407 -16.62 9.48 4.85
N GLY A 408 -17.87 9.00 4.79
CA GLY A 408 -19.06 9.66 5.34
C GLY A 408 -19.62 9.02 6.61
N GLY A 409 -20.85 9.45 6.98
CA GLY A 409 -21.73 8.71 7.87
C GLY A 409 -21.58 8.90 9.38
N GLU A 410 -22.28 8.06 10.12
CA GLU A 410 -22.43 8.12 11.59
C GLU A 410 -21.09 7.92 12.33
N LEU A 411 -20.20 7.07 11.82
CA LEU A 411 -18.85 6.89 12.37
C LEU A 411 -18.02 8.17 12.27
N ALA A 412 -18.11 8.92 11.16
CA ALA A 412 -17.45 10.21 11.04
C ALA A 412 -17.96 11.19 12.12
N GLY A 413 -19.26 11.21 12.37
CA GLY A 413 -19.87 12.01 13.45
C GLY A 413 -19.37 11.63 14.84
N ARG A 414 -19.27 10.33 15.15
CA ARG A 414 -18.72 9.86 16.44
C ARG A 414 -17.25 10.23 16.61
N ILE A 415 -16.45 10.12 15.54
CA ILE A 415 -15.06 10.55 15.54
C ILE A 415 -14.95 12.07 15.78
N LEU A 416 -15.77 12.88 15.12
CA LEU A 416 -15.77 14.33 15.31
C LEU A 416 -16.16 14.71 16.73
N LYS A 417 -17.13 14.02 17.35
CA LYS A 417 -17.49 14.21 18.77
C LYS A 417 -16.31 13.88 19.70
N MET A 418 -15.62 12.78 19.44
CA MET A 418 -14.42 12.41 20.20
C MET A 418 -13.30 13.44 20.03
N LEU A 419 -13.04 13.90 18.81
CA LEU A 419 -12.04 14.94 18.52
C LEU A 419 -12.40 16.29 19.16
N ALA A 420 -13.69 16.65 19.21
CA ALA A 420 -14.16 17.85 19.89
C ALA A 420 -13.91 17.78 21.41
N LYS A 421 -14.13 16.62 22.06
CA LYS A 421 -13.76 16.42 23.48
C LYS A 421 -12.26 16.61 23.73
N MET A 422 -11.42 16.24 22.75
CA MET A 422 -9.97 16.42 22.79
C MET A 422 -9.50 17.83 22.40
N GLY A 423 -10.43 18.75 22.12
CA GLY A 423 -10.11 20.13 21.67
C GLY A 423 -9.47 20.21 20.28
N ARG A 424 -9.64 19.17 19.45
CA ARG A 424 -9.04 19.07 18.10
C ARG A 424 -9.96 19.56 16.99
N VAL A 425 -11.27 19.62 17.26
CA VAL A 425 -12.31 20.12 16.35
C VAL A 425 -13.15 21.13 17.11
N ASN A 426 -13.53 22.23 16.45
CA ASN A 426 -14.32 23.27 17.10
C ASN A 426 -15.83 22.93 17.05
N LYS A 427 -16.61 23.57 17.94
CA LYS A 427 -18.04 23.28 18.08
C LYS A 427 -18.85 23.62 16.82
N ALA A 428 -18.47 24.67 16.10
CA ALA A 428 -19.18 25.10 14.88
C ALA A 428 -19.00 24.11 13.72
N GLU A 429 -17.82 23.51 13.59
CA GLU A 429 -17.52 22.46 12.61
C GLU A 429 -18.34 21.19 12.87
N LEU A 430 -18.49 20.81 14.14
CA LEU A 430 -19.32 19.68 14.54
C LEU A 430 -20.82 19.94 14.27
N GLU A 431 -21.32 21.12 14.65
CA GLU A 431 -22.71 21.52 14.42
C GLU A 431 -23.04 21.61 12.92
N ALA A 432 -22.11 22.08 12.10
CA ALA A 432 -22.28 22.12 10.64
C ALA A 432 -22.40 20.71 10.05
N PHE A 433 -21.59 19.75 10.51
CA PHE A 433 -21.69 18.35 10.07
C PHE A 433 -23.00 17.70 10.53
N GLU A 434 -23.40 17.91 11.80
CA GLU A 434 -24.67 17.39 12.34
C GLU A 434 -25.90 17.98 11.62
N ALA A 435 -25.78 19.20 11.09
CA ALA A 435 -26.80 19.83 10.25
C ALA A 435 -26.81 19.31 8.78
N GLY A 436 -26.00 18.31 8.45
CA GLY A 436 -25.90 17.71 7.11
C GLY A 436 -24.94 18.43 6.17
N GLY A 437 -24.10 19.34 6.68
CA GLY A 437 -23.05 20.00 5.91
C GLY A 437 -21.90 19.06 5.54
N GLU A 438 -21.28 19.30 4.39
CA GLU A 438 -20.07 18.56 4.00
C GLU A 438 -18.88 18.93 4.89
N LEU A 439 -18.05 17.92 5.20
CA LEU A 439 -16.80 18.16 5.92
C LEU A 439 -15.81 18.94 5.04
N SER A 440 -15.06 19.85 5.66
CA SER A 440 -13.89 20.45 5.00
C SER A 440 -12.84 19.37 4.72
N GLU A 441 -12.02 19.55 3.69
CA GLU A 441 -10.96 18.59 3.35
C GLU A 441 -9.99 18.33 4.51
N ALA A 442 -9.71 19.37 5.32
CA ALA A 442 -8.90 19.23 6.53
C ALA A 442 -9.56 18.30 7.57
N LEU A 443 -10.86 18.44 7.79
CA LEU A 443 -11.62 17.58 8.72
C LEU A 443 -11.79 16.17 8.17
N LYS A 444 -12.06 16.01 6.87
CA LYS A 444 -12.06 14.69 6.20
C LYS A 444 -10.72 13.98 6.41
N GLY A 445 -9.62 14.69 6.20
CA GLY A 445 -8.27 14.19 6.46
C GLY A 445 -8.07 13.74 7.91
N GLN A 446 -8.52 14.53 8.89
CA GLN A 446 -8.44 14.15 10.31
C GLN A 446 -9.31 12.94 10.66
N VAL A 447 -10.56 12.90 10.20
CA VAL A 447 -11.47 11.77 10.42
C VAL A 447 -10.89 10.50 9.82
N ASN A 448 -10.40 10.56 8.58
CA ASN A 448 -9.75 9.43 7.93
C ASN A 448 -8.49 8.98 8.67
N ARG A 449 -7.72 9.92 9.23
CA ARG A 449 -6.58 9.58 10.09
C ARG A 449 -7.02 8.80 11.33
N VAL A 450 -8.04 9.28 12.06
CA VAL A 450 -8.57 8.58 13.23
C VAL A 450 -9.14 7.21 12.87
N LYS A 451 -9.84 7.06 11.74
CA LYS A 451 -10.33 5.75 11.25
C LYS A 451 -9.19 4.76 11.07
N LYS A 452 -8.08 5.19 10.47
CA LYS A 452 -6.85 4.38 10.34
C LYS A 452 -6.28 3.99 11.70
N GLU A 453 -6.19 4.93 12.64
CA GLU A 453 -5.70 4.65 13.99
C GLU A 453 -6.61 3.65 14.75
N LEU A 454 -7.94 3.78 14.62
CA LEU A 454 -8.91 2.84 15.21
C LEU A 454 -8.73 1.42 14.67
N ILE A 455 -8.58 1.24 13.35
CA ILE A 455 -8.34 -0.07 12.74
C ILE A 455 -7.01 -0.67 13.24
N ALA A 456 -5.96 0.14 13.37
CA ALA A 456 -4.65 -0.32 13.85
C ALA A 456 -4.67 -0.73 15.33
N LEU A 457 -5.39 0.04 16.17
CA LEU A 457 -5.63 -0.28 17.58
C LEU A 457 -6.49 -1.54 17.72
N ASN A 458 -7.54 -1.69 16.92
CA ASN A 458 -8.38 -2.88 16.90
C ASN A 458 -7.60 -4.13 16.46
N ALA A 459 -6.75 -4.03 15.45
CA ALA A 459 -5.90 -5.15 15.05
C ALA A 459 -4.93 -5.58 16.16
N GLY A 460 -4.39 -4.61 16.92
CA GLY A 460 -3.56 -4.91 18.09
C GLY A 460 -4.34 -5.56 19.25
N SER A 461 -5.64 -5.29 19.37
CA SER A 461 -6.49 -5.89 20.41
C SER A 461 -7.05 -7.27 20.07
N MET A 462 -7.06 -7.65 18.78
CA MET A 462 -7.58 -8.94 18.32
C MET A 462 -6.72 -10.16 18.66
N VAL A 463 -5.57 -9.97 19.33
CA VAL A 463 -4.66 -11.05 19.74
C VAL A 463 -5.07 -11.70 21.06
N SER A 464 -5.99 -11.09 21.80
CA SER A 464 -6.64 -11.70 22.97
C SER A 464 -8.07 -12.10 22.62
N LEU A 465 -8.32 -13.41 22.52
CA LEU A 465 -9.67 -13.97 22.58
C LEU A 465 -10.22 -13.98 24.02
N ASP A 466 -9.44 -13.55 25.01
CA ASP A 466 -9.88 -13.30 26.38
C ASP A 466 -10.49 -11.89 26.55
N GLU A 467 -11.48 -11.81 27.41
CA GLU A 467 -12.55 -10.81 27.48
C GLU A 467 -12.16 -9.41 27.99
N THR A 468 -10.88 -9.12 28.26
CA THR A 468 -10.48 -7.81 28.81
C THR A 468 -9.51 -7.07 27.89
N LEU A 469 -10.05 -6.07 27.17
CA LEU A 469 -9.24 -5.07 26.47
C LEU A 469 -8.48 -4.21 27.49
N ASP A 470 -7.19 -4.47 27.66
CA ASP A 470 -6.28 -3.57 28.36
C ASP A 470 -5.96 -2.35 27.46
N LEU A 471 -6.89 -1.40 27.44
CA LEU A 471 -6.81 -0.20 26.63
C LEU A 471 -5.64 0.69 27.03
N GLU A 472 -5.26 0.70 28.31
CA GLU A 472 -4.15 1.53 28.79
C GLU A 472 -2.83 1.04 28.21
N ARG A 473 -2.58 -0.27 28.29
CA ARG A 473 -1.40 -0.89 27.69
C ARG A 473 -1.38 -0.74 26.17
N LEU A 474 -2.51 -0.97 25.51
CA LEU A 474 -2.64 -0.78 24.06
C LEU A 474 -2.32 0.67 23.65
N MET A 475 -2.79 1.66 24.41
CA MET A 475 -2.54 3.07 24.15
C MET A 475 -1.10 3.50 24.50
N GLU A 476 -0.46 2.88 25.49
CA GLU A 476 0.96 3.09 25.79
C GLU A 476 1.85 2.60 24.64
N ASP A 477 1.63 1.36 24.17
CA ASP A 477 2.34 0.79 23.02
C ASP A 477 2.09 1.63 21.76
N TRP A 478 0.84 2.06 21.56
CA TRP A 478 0.47 2.94 20.46
C TRP A 478 1.26 4.25 20.47
N ARG A 479 1.28 4.97 21.60
CA ARG A 479 2.03 6.24 21.75
C ARG A 479 3.52 6.09 21.54
N ARG A 480 4.13 5.04 22.11
CA ARG A 480 5.55 4.75 21.91
C ARG A 480 5.87 4.55 20.44
N SER A 481 4.98 3.86 19.71
CA SER A 481 5.17 3.61 18.29
C SER A 481 4.75 4.78 17.39
N GLN A 482 3.90 5.70 17.87
CA GLN A 482 3.32 6.81 17.11
C GLN A 482 3.19 8.10 17.94
N PRO A 483 4.31 8.81 18.18
CA PRO A 483 4.27 10.07 18.93
C PRO A 483 3.38 11.15 18.28
N GLY A 484 3.14 11.07 16.98
CA GLY A 484 2.31 12.00 16.20
C GLY A 484 0.86 11.56 15.98
N ALA A 485 0.39 10.48 16.59
CA ALA A 485 -1.00 10.01 16.43
C ALA A 485 -2.02 11.04 16.96
N VAL A 486 -3.23 11.00 16.41
CA VAL A 486 -4.34 11.85 16.88
C VAL A 486 -4.92 11.29 18.18
N LEU A 487 -5.07 9.96 18.27
CA LEU A 487 -5.48 9.24 19.46
C LEU A 487 -4.29 9.09 20.42
N GLN A 488 -4.31 9.88 21.51
CA GLN A 488 -3.20 9.98 22.47
C GLN A 488 -3.59 9.56 23.90
N SER A 489 -4.86 9.31 24.18
CA SER A 489 -5.33 8.92 25.51
C SER A 489 -6.46 7.90 25.41
N PRO A 490 -6.60 7.01 26.41
CA PRO A 490 -7.82 6.23 26.55
C PRO A 490 -9.01 7.20 26.73
N ASP A 491 -10.08 6.96 25.99
CA ASP A 491 -11.35 7.69 26.06
C ASP A 491 -12.49 6.67 26.09
N ASP A 492 -13.60 6.96 26.78
CA ASP A 492 -14.72 6.03 26.89
C ASP A 492 -15.38 5.74 25.53
N GLU A 493 -15.44 6.73 24.64
CA GLU A 493 -15.94 6.55 23.28
C GLU A 493 -14.94 5.72 22.47
N LEU A 494 -13.63 5.91 22.66
CA LEU A 494 -12.60 5.06 22.06
C LEU A 494 -12.73 3.61 22.54
N ARG A 495 -12.91 3.38 23.85
CA ARG A 495 -13.14 2.05 24.43
C ARG A 495 -14.39 1.41 23.86
N LYS A 496 -15.48 2.18 23.77
CA LYS A 496 -16.75 1.77 23.20
C LYS A 496 -16.61 1.42 21.72
N LEU A 497 -15.95 2.27 20.92
CA LEU A 497 -15.67 2.02 19.51
C LEU A 497 -14.83 0.75 19.32
N LEU A 498 -13.74 0.57 20.09
CA LEU A 498 -12.91 -0.63 20.01
C LEU A 498 -13.66 -1.89 20.47
N LYS A 499 -14.51 -1.77 21.50
CA LYS A 499 -15.38 -2.86 21.96
C LYS A 499 -16.41 -3.23 20.91
N GLU A 500 -17.12 -2.27 20.36
CA GLU A 500 -18.04 -2.46 19.23
C GLU A 500 -17.31 -3.03 18.02
N MET A 501 -16.10 -2.59 17.75
CA MET A 501 -15.28 -3.19 16.71
C MET A 501 -15.00 -4.69 17.01
N ARG A 502 -14.71 -5.07 18.25
CA ARG A 502 -14.49 -6.48 18.61
C ARG A 502 -15.77 -7.31 18.64
N GLU A 503 -16.88 -6.72 19.09
CA GLU A 503 -18.05 -7.46 19.58
C GLU A 503 -19.34 -7.21 18.80
N ALA A 504 -19.42 -6.19 17.93
CA ALA A 504 -20.70 -5.71 17.39
C ALA A 504 -21.51 -6.82 16.70
N PRO A 505 -22.71 -7.14 17.24
CA PRO A 505 -23.75 -7.87 16.54
C PRO A 505 -24.35 -7.02 15.41
N GLU A 506 -25.17 -7.66 14.58
CA GLU A 506 -25.85 -7.07 13.40
C GLU A 506 -26.49 -5.70 13.68
N GLY A 507 -27.24 -5.66 14.79
CA GLY A 507 -28.04 -4.51 15.16
C GLY A 507 -27.22 -3.30 15.59
N ASP A 508 -25.96 -3.49 15.95
CA ASP A 508 -25.05 -2.40 16.33
C ASP A 508 -24.19 -1.94 15.13
N LEU A 509 -24.00 -2.80 14.12
CA LEU A 509 -23.43 -2.41 12.81
C LEU A 509 -24.37 -1.47 12.04
N LYS A 510 -25.69 -1.70 12.12
CA LYS A 510 -26.71 -0.76 11.60
C LYS A 510 -26.63 0.62 12.25
N LYS A 511 -26.39 0.66 13.57
CA LYS A 511 -26.23 1.90 14.37
C LYS A 511 -24.88 2.61 14.18
N ILE A 512 -24.06 2.15 13.24
CA ILE A 512 -22.80 2.80 12.88
C ILE A 512 -22.68 3.03 11.37
N GLY A 513 -23.77 2.87 10.61
CA GLY A 513 -23.88 3.33 9.21
C GLY A 513 -23.77 2.25 8.12
N TRP A 514 -24.03 0.98 8.43
CA TRP A 514 -24.00 -0.10 7.44
C TRP A 514 -25.38 -0.35 6.82
N VAL A 515 -25.42 -0.76 5.55
CA VAL A 515 -26.70 -0.98 4.84
C VAL A 515 -27.20 -2.42 4.93
N ASP A 516 -28.53 -2.59 4.81
CA ASP A 516 -29.22 -3.87 5.03
C ASP A 516 -28.71 -5.01 4.13
N GLU A 517 -28.27 -4.74 2.89
CA GLU A 517 -27.69 -5.78 2.01
C GLU A 517 -26.30 -6.28 2.46
N GLU A 518 -25.57 -5.49 3.25
CA GLU A 518 -24.28 -5.87 3.85
C GLU A 518 -24.48 -6.67 5.15
N ILE A 519 -25.71 -6.61 5.66
CA ILE A 519 -26.08 -7.04 6.99
C ILE A 519 -26.90 -8.34 6.95
N ALA A 520 -27.68 -8.58 5.89
CA ALA A 520 -28.55 -9.74 5.68
C ALA A 520 -27.85 -11.11 5.59
N ILE A 521 -26.57 -11.22 5.99
CA ILE A 521 -25.74 -12.44 5.96
C ILE A 521 -25.29 -12.76 7.40
N GLN A 522 -26.26 -12.82 8.30
CA GLN A 522 -26.18 -13.61 9.52
C GLN A 522 -26.87 -14.94 9.31
#